data_AF-A0A0K8Q8C8-F1
#
_entry.id   AF-A0A0K8Q8C8-F1
#
_cell.length_a   1.000
_cell.length_b   1.000
_cell.length_c   1.000
_cell.angle_alpha   90.00
_cell.angle_beta   90.00
_cell.angle_gamma   90.00
#
_symmetry.space_group_name_H-M   'P 1'
#
loop_
_entity.id
_entity.type
_entity.pdbx_description
1 polymer ?
#
loop_
_entity_poly.entity_id
_entity_poly.type
_entity_poly.pdbx_seq_one_letter_code
_entity_poly.pdbx_strand_id
1 'polypeptide(L)'
;MSAVVIIDSDVALLRAMPADLFIRNGAVRLYEKPESITRTMNRHVMWTRTAHKLLGLPAPESSTHPDYVAGIVTWDPKLVTGCLARIEKVAGSSWATAVGAELHFSEFILYGTYVQHFGSEQQRSFREPSTLCHSYWDSAPMTASGMEQFIAGFGPADVAVHIQSNSNTSEETSRQLFEALRSKAMGRS
;
A
#
# COMPACT_ATOMS: atom_id res chain seq x y z
N MET A 1 -13.76 -15.27 8.55
CA MET A 1 -13.21 -14.00 8.01
C MET A 1 -12.02 -14.37 7.15
N SER A 2 -11.85 -13.77 5.96
CA SER A 2 -10.69 -14.00 5.12
C SER A 2 -10.08 -12.66 4.70
N ALA A 3 -8.79 -12.66 4.45
CA ALA A 3 -8.05 -11.54 3.90
C ALA A 3 -7.23 -12.04 2.70
N VAL A 4 -7.07 -11.20 1.70
CA VAL A 4 -6.08 -11.38 0.64
C VAL A 4 -4.90 -10.49 0.99
N VAL A 5 -3.71 -11.08 1.06
CA VAL A 5 -2.45 -10.34 1.25
C VAL A 5 -1.87 -10.06 -0.12
N ILE A 6 -1.63 -8.79 -0.42
CA ILE A 6 -1.02 -8.33 -1.66
C ILE A 6 0.39 -7.87 -1.31
N ILE A 7 1.34 -8.41 -2.07
CA ILE A 7 2.76 -8.20 -1.88
C ILE A 7 3.32 -7.81 -3.24
N ASP A 8 4.01 -6.68 -3.29
CA ASP A 8 4.69 -6.23 -4.50
C ASP A 8 5.79 -7.23 -4.90
N SER A 9 6.09 -7.35 -6.20
CA SER A 9 7.11 -8.27 -6.71
C SER A 9 8.52 -7.96 -6.18
N ASP A 10 8.78 -6.70 -5.84
CA ASP A 10 10.08 -6.24 -5.36
C ASP A 10 10.23 -6.33 -3.82
N VAL A 11 9.31 -7.05 -3.15
CA VAL A 11 9.32 -7.24 -1.69
C VAL A 11 10.03 -8.53 -1.30
N ALA A 12 10.96 -8.44 -0.35
CA ALA A 12 11.58 -9.59 0.31
C ALA A 12 11.04 -9.76 1.73
N LEU A 13 10.51 -10.95 2.03
CA LEU A 13 10.03 -11.31 3.36
C LEU A 13 11.19 -11.68 4.28
N LEU A 14 11.23 -11.06 5.47
CA LEU A 14 12.32 -11.20 6.44
C LEU A 14 11.88 -11.82 7.77
N ARG A 15 10.58 -11.75 8.11
CA ARG A 15 10.01 -12.35 9.33
C ARG A 15 8.71 -13.11 9.02
N ALA A 16 8.30 -13.96 9.96
CA ALA A 16 7.02 -14.64 9.88
C ALA A 16 5.86 -13.64 9.90
N MET A 17 4.79 -13.94 9.15
CA MET A 17 3.59 -13.11 9.08
C MET A 17 2.39 -13.85 9.67
N PRO A 18 2.21 -13.82 11.00
CA PRO A 18 1.05 -14.44 11.63
C PRO A 18 -0.25 -13.75 11.20
N ALA A 19 -1.37 -14.49 11.23
CA ALA A 19 -2.65 -14.02 10.69
C ALA A 19 -3.22 -12.79 11.41
N ASP A 20 -2.86 -12.56 12.67
CA ASP A 20 -3.27 -11.42 13.49
C ASP A 20 -2.61 -10.09 13.08
N LEU A 21 -1.59 -10.13 12.19
CA LEU A 21 -1.14 -8.94 11.47
C LEU A 21 -2.20 -8.44 10.50
N PHE A 22 -3.03 -9.33 9.95
CA PHE A 22 -3.91 -9.03 8.83
C PHE A 22 -5.38 -8.99 9.22
N ILE A 23 -5.77 -9.69 10.29
CA ILE A 23 -7.16 -9.76 10.75
C ILE A 23 -7.21 -9.58 12.26
N ARG A 24 -8.00 -8.61 12.73
CA ARG A 24 -8.26 -8.41 14.16
C ARG A 24 -9.74 -8.12 14.38
N ASN A 25 -10.32 -8.74 15.40
CA ASN A 25 -11.71 -8.49 15.83
C ASN A 25 -12.74 -8.53 14.68
N GLY A 26 -12.55 -9.39 13.67
CA GLY A 26 -13.45 -9.46 12.52
C GLY A 26 -13.34 -8.28 11.55
N ALA A 27 -12.18 -7.63 11.48
CA ALA A 27 -11.82 -6.64 10.47
C ALA A 27 -10.49 -7.01 9.80
N VAL A 28 -10.37 -6.76 8.50
CA VAL A 28 -9.10 -6.89 7.76
C VAL A 28 -8.30 -5.60 7.94
N ARG A 29 -6.98 -5.71 8.11
CA ARG A 29 -6.08 -4.56 8.23
C ARG A 29 -6.21 -3.69 6.98
N LEU A 30 -6.41 -2.40 7.17
CA LEU A 30 -6.26 -1.39 6.13
C LEU A 30 -5.05 -0.53 6.48
N TYR A 31 -4.01 -0.56 5.63
CA TYR A 31 -2.98 0.46 5.71
C TYR A 31 -3.58 1.78 5.26
N GLU A 32 -3.60 2.77 6.15
CA GLU A 32 -4.12 4.11 5.88
C GLU A 32 -3.19 5.09 6.59
N LYS A 33 -2.42 5.86 5.82
CA LYS A 33 -1.58 6.93 6.36
C LYS A 33 -2.30 8.27 6.18
N PRO A 34 -2.89 8.83 7.25
CA PRO A 34 -3.71 10.04 7.13
C PRO A 34 -2.89 11.21 6.60
N GLU A 35 -3.54 12.04 5.78
CA GLU A 35 -3.01 13.33 5.29
C GLU A 35 -1.64 13.25 4.58
N SER A 36 -1.24 12.06 4.10
CA SER A 36 0.10 11.83 3.54
C SER A 36 0.20 12.17 2.05
N ILE A 37 -0.90 12.13 1.29
CA ILE A 37 -0.91 12.60 -0.09
C ILE A 37 -1.04 14.12 -0.05
N THR A 38 -0.02 14.82 -0.49
CA THR A 38 -0.01 16.29 -0.59
C THR A 38 -0.06 16.75 -2.04
N ARG A 39 -0.30 18.06 -2.25
CA ARG A 39 -0.37 18.67 -3.59
C ARG A 39 0.90 18.50 -4.44
N THR A 40 2.06 18.23 -3.83
CA THR A 40 3.31 18.00 -4.57
C THR A 40 3.41 16.59 -5.14
N MET A 41 2.60 15.64 -4.63
CA MET A 41 2.54 14.26 -5.10
C MET A 41 1.58 14.13 -6.28
N ASN A 42 1.88 14.82 -7.38
CA ASN A 42 1.01 14.96 -8.56
C ASN A 42 0.35 13.63 -9.00
N ARG A 43 1.11 12.54 -9.03
CA ARG A 43 0.60 11.21 -9.40
C ARG A 43 -0.46 10.68 -8.43
N HIS A 44 -0.22 10.79 -7.12
CA HIS A 44 -1.14 10.33 -6.09
C HIS A 44 -2.41 11.20 -6.04
N VAL A 45 -2.28 12.50 -6.28
CA VAL A 45 -3.43 13.40 -6.44
C VAL A 45 -4.30 12.97 -7.63
N MET A 46 -3.69 12.64 -8.77
CA MET A 46 -4.43 12.13 -9.93
C MET A 46 -5.10 10.79 -9.63
N TRP A 47 -4.42 9.86 -8.98
CA TRP A 47 -5.01 8.59 -8.53
C TRP A 47 -6.22 8.78 -7.62
N THR A 48 -6.13 9.72 -6.66
CA THR A 48 -7.24 10.06 -5.75
C THR A 48 -8.44 10.57 -6.55
N ARG A 49 -8.24 11.47 -7.52
CA ARG A 49 -9.31 11.98 -8.38
C ARG A 49 -9.95 10.87 -9.22
N THR A 50 -9.13 9.98 -9.80
CA THR A 50 -9.62 8.81 -10.56
C THR A 50 -10.44 7.88 -9.67
N ALA A 51 -10.00 7.60 -8.44
CA ALA A 51 -10.76 6.80 -7.49
C ALA A 51 -12.13 7.43 -7.18
N HIS A 52 -12.18 8.73 -6.91
CA HIS A 52 -13.45 9.44 -6.69
C HIS A 52 -14.38 9.36 -7.90
N LYS A 53 -13.85 9.58 -9.11
CA LYS A 53 -14.59 9.46 -10.37
C LYS A 53 -15.19 8.06 -10.54
N LEU A 54 -14.37 7.01 -10.43
CA LEU A 54 -14.80 5.61 -10.60
C LEU A 54 -15.83 5.19 -9.53
N LEU A 55 -15.74 5.75 -8.33
CA LEU A 55 -16.66 5.48 -7.22
C LEU A 55 -17.90 6.38 -7.23
N GLY A 56 -18.02 7.31 -8.18
CA GLY A 56 -19.12 8.26 -8.27
C GLY A 56 -19.22 9.15 -7.04
N LEU A 57 -18.07 9.55 -6.49
CA LEU A 57 -17.92 10.49 -5.38
C LEU A 57 -17.67 11.91 -5.92
N PRO A 58 -18.03 12.95 -5.16
CA PRO A 58 -17.61 14.32 -5.47
C PRO A 58 -16.09 14.42 -5.62
N ALA A 59 -15.61 15.37 -6.42
CA ALA A 59 -14.19 15.63 -6.50
C ALA A 59 -13.61 15.96 -5.12
N PRO A 60 -12.41 15.47 -4.77
CA PRO A 60 -11.82 15.73 -3.47
C PRO A 60 -11.50 17.22 -3.32
N GLU A 61 -12.02 17.86 -2.27
CA GLU A 61 -11.83 19.30 -1.98
C GLU A 61 -10.59 19.58 -1.10
N SER A 62 -10.20 18.60 -0.29
CA SER A 62 -9.07 18.74 0.64
C SER A 62 -7.73 18.94 -0.10
N SER A 63 -6.81 19.67 0.53
CA SER A 63 -5.43 19.80 0.07
C SER A 63 -4.56 18.58 0.38
N THR A 64 -5.01 17.71 1.29
CA THR A 64 -4.36 16.46 1.65
C THR A 64 -5.35 15.29 1.65
N HIS A 65 -4.84 14.10 1.36
CA HIS A 65 -5.62 12.86 1.36
C HIS A 65 -4.88 11.73 2.08
N PRO A 66 -5.60 10.73 2.63
CA PRO A 66 -4.97 9.51 3.12
C PRO A 66 -4.25 8.77 1.99
N ASP A 67 -3.09 8.20 2.32
CA ASP A 67 -2.35 7.31 1.43
C ASP A 67 -2.60 5.85 1.82
N TYR A 68 -2.73 4.99 0.82
CA TYR A 68 -3.02 3.57 0.95
C TYR A 68 -1.94 2.70 0.27
N VAL A 69 -0.90 3.31 -0.29
CA VAL A 69 0.20 2.59 -0.97
C VAL A 69 1.23 2.10 0.03
N ALA A 70 1.48 0.79 0.05
CA ALA A 70 2.56 0.16 0.80
C ALA A 70 3.01 -1.14 0.11
N GLY A 71 4.23 -1.60 0.41
CA GLY A 71 4.77 -2.84 -0.19
C GLY A 71 4.03 -4.12 0.24
N ILE A 72 3.33 -4.08 1.38
CA ILE A 72 2.41 -5.14 1.81
C ILE A 72 1.11 -4.48 2.24
N VAL A 73 0.00 -4.89 1.62
CA VAL A 73 -1.36 -4.47 1.98
C VAL A 73 -2.30 -5.66 2.06
N THR A 74 -3.47 -5.47 2.66
CA THR A 74 -4.48 -6.52 2.79
C THR A 74 -5.86 -6.03 2.46
N TRP A 75 -6.62 -6.87 1.74
CA TRP A 75 -7.98 -6.56 1.34
C TRP A 75 -8.97 -7.62 1.84
N ASP A 76 -10.13 -7.17 2.31
CA ASP A 76 -11.31 -8.01 2.51
C ASP A 76 -11.96 -8.32 1.16
N PRO A 77 -12.04 -9.60 0.74
CA PRO A 77 -12.66 -10.00 -0.51
C PRO A 77 -14.09 -9.46 -0.69
N LYS A 78 -14.87 -9.34 0.38
CA LYS A 78 -16.23 -8.80 0.32
C LYS A 78 -16.22 -7.32 -0.06
N LEU A 79 -15.28 -6.55 0.49
CA LEU A 79 -15.11 -5.13 0.14
C LEU A 79 -14.58 -4.97 -1.29
N VAL A 80 -13.72 -5.88 -1.77
CA VAL A 80 -13.28 -5.87 -3.17
C VAL A 80 -14.48 -6.07 -4.10
N THR A 81 -15.30 -7.11 -3.86
CA THR A 81 -16.52 -7.35 -4.66
C THR A 81 -17.46 -6.14 -4.63
N GLY A 82 -17.66 -5.54 -3.45
CA GLY A 82 -18.46 -4.33 -3.31
C GLY A 82 -17.89 -3.12 -4.08
N CYS A 83 -16.57 -2.96 -4.09
CA CYS A 83 -15.87 -1.92 -4.85
C CYS A 83 -16.10 -2.08 -6.35
N LEU A 84 -15.90 -3.29 -6.88
CA LEU A 84 -16.11 -3.58 -8.30
C LEU A 84 -17.58 -3.36 -8.71
N ALA A 85 -18.54 -3.84 -7.91
CA ALA A 85 -19.96 -3.63 -8.17
C ALA A 85 -20.36 -2.13 -8.13
N ARG A 86 -19.73 -1.34 -7.25
CA ARG A 86 -19.93 0.11 -7.21
C ARG A 86 -19.45 0.78 -8.49
N ILE A 87 -18.27 0.39 -8.99
CA ILE A 87 -17.73 0.92 -10.25
C ILE A 87 -18.68 0.60 -11.40
N GLU A 88 -19.17 -0.64 -11.50
CA GLU A 88 -20.11 -1.03 -12.56
C GLU A 88 -21.40 -0.22 -12.50
N LYS A 89 -21.93 0.00 -11.29
CA LYS A 89 -23.13 0.82 -11.08
C LYS A 89 -22.93 2.28 -11.50
N VAL A 90 -21.74 2.84 -11.27
CA VAL A 90 -21.42 4.24 -11.63
C VAL A 90 -21.15 4.38 -13.12
N ALA A 91 -20.41 3.44 -13.70
CA ALA A 91 -19.97 3.49 -15.08
C ALA A 91 -21.01 2.99 -16.09
N GLY A 92 -21.99 2.19 -15.65
CA GLY A 92 -22.96 1.54 -16.55
C GLY A 92 -22.33 0.51 -17.49
N SER A 93 -21.13 0.03 -17.16
CA SER A 93 -20.34 -0.93 -17.95
C SER A 93 -19.55 -1.84 -17.00
N SER A 94 -18.84 -2.85 -17.52
CA SER A 94 -18.04 -3.74 -16.68
C SER A 94 -16.95 -2.97 -15.93
N TRP A 95 -16.61 -3.40 -14.71
CA TRP A 95 -15.57 -2.72 -13.91
C TRP A 95 -14.23 -2.69 -14.66
N ALA A 96 -13.93 -3.76 -15.42
CA ALA A 96 -12.68 -3.88 -16.16
C ALA A 96 -12.60 -2.85 -17.29
N THR A 97 -13.70 -2.61 -18.00
CA THR A 97 -13.78 -1.56 -19.02
C THR A 97 -13.63 -0.17 -18.40
N ALA A 98 -14.33 0.09 -17.30
CA ALA A 98 -14.28 1.39 -16.63
C ALA A 98 -12.89 1.71 -16.07
N VAL A 99 -12.27 0.75 -15.37
CA VAL A 99 -10.90 0.89 -14.84
C VAL A 99 -9.87 0.97 -15.98
N GLY A 100 -10.00 0.12 -17.00
CA GLY A 100 -9.08 0.07 -18.15
C GLY A 100 -9.08 1.34 -19.01
N ALA A 101 -10.10 2.19 -18.88
CA ALA A 101 -10.17 3.50 -19.55
C ALA A 101 -9.35 4.59 -18.82
N GLU A 102 -8.87 4.35 -17.60
CA GLU A 102 -8.17 5.36 -16.79
C GLU A 102 -6.64 5.19 -16.84
N LEU A 103 -5.95 6.13 -17.50
CA LEU A 103 -4.48 6.13 -17.60
C LEU A 103 -3.76 6.43 -16.27
N HIS A 104 -4.45 7.07 -15.32
CA HIS A 104 -3.91 7.44 -14.02
C HIS A 104 -4.68 6.71 -12.93
N PHE A 105 -4.31 5.46 -12.71
CA PHE A 105 -4.99 4.54 -11.81
C PHE A 105 -4.03 3.99 -10.74
N SER A 106 -4.57 3.77 -9.54
CA SER A 106 -3.94 2.98 -8.48
C SER A 106 -5.03 2.18 -7.77
N GLU A 107 -4.87 0.87 -7.75
CA GLU A 107 -5.73 -0.09 -7.09
C GLU A 107 -5.73 0.10 -5.56
N PHE A 108 -4.59 0.49 -4.98
CA PHE A 108 -4.46 0.76 -3.55
C PHE A 108 -5.29 1.98 -3.15
N ILE A 109 -5.15 3.08 -3.90
CA ILE A 109 -5.92 4.31 -3.66
C ILE A 109 -7.41 4.07 -3.90
N LEU A 110 -7.78 3.35 -4.97
CA LEU A 110 -9.18 3.00 -5.24
C LEU A 110 -9.80 2.20 -4.10
N TYR A 111 -9.14 1.12 -3.67
CA TYR A 111 -9.64 0.25 -2.60
C TYR A 111 -9.75 1.01 -1.27
N GLY A 112 -8.70 1.74 -0.89
CA GLY A 112 -8.70 2.53 0.34
C GLY A 112 -9.84 3.56 0.38
N THR A 113 -10.00 4.33 -0.70
CA THR A 113 -11.10 5.29 -0.85
C THR A 113 -12.46 4.59 -0.78
N TYR A 114 -12.62 3.42 -1.41
CA TYR A 114 -13.86 2.66 -1.29
C TYR A 114 -14.17 2.26 0.16
N VAL A 115 -13.20 1.69 0.88
CA VAL A 115 -13.39 1.28 2.28
C VAL A 115 -13.70 2.48 3.18
N GLN A 116 -13.01 3.60 2.98
CA GLN A 116 -13.25 4.83 3.71
C GLN A 116 -14.72 5.28 3.58
N HIS A 117 -15.25 5.32 2.36
CA HIS A 117 -16.58 5.87 2.09
C HIS A 117 -17.74 4.87 2.25
N PHE A 118 -17.52 3.59 1.97
CA PHE A 118 -18.58 2.57 1.87
C PHE A 118 -18.43 1.42 2.87
N GLY A 119 -17.29 1.30 3.57
CA GLY A 119 -17.14 0.32 4.63
C GLY A 119 -18.08 0.56 5.80
N SER A 120 -18.44 -0.49 6.54
CA SER A 120 -19.04 -0.33 7.86
C SER A 120 -18.02 0.16 8.89
N GLU A 121 -18.47 0.64 10.04
CA GLU A 121 -17.60 0.97 11.17
C GLU A 121 -16.73 -0.23 11.57
N GLN A 122 -17.34 -1.42 11.66
CA GLN A 122 -16.62 -2.66 11.96
C GLN A 122 -15.53 -2.97 10.93
N GLN A 123 -15.81 -2.83 9.63
CA GLN A 123 -14.82 -3.09 8.57
C GLN A 123 -13.67 -2.08 8.59
N ARG A 124 -13.89 -0.86 9.08
CA ARG A 124 -12.85 0.18 9.25
C ARG A 124 -12.17 0.15 10.62
N SER A 125 -12.52 -0.79 11.50
CA SER A 125 -12.01 -0.81 12.88
C SER A 125 -10.53 -1.18 12.99
N PHE A 126 -9.93 -1.76 11.94
CA PHE A 126 -8.52 -2.12 11.90
C PHE A 126 -7.74 -1.30 10.86
N ARG A 127 -7.74 0.03 11.02
CA ARG A 127 -6.92 0.95 10.23
C ARG A 127 -5.62 1.25 10.93
N GLU A 128 -4.52 1.18 10.20
CA GLU A 128 -3.17 1.31 10.75
C GLU A 128 -2.27 2.15 9.84
N PRO A 129 -1.66 3.23 10.34
CA PRO A 129 -0.73 4.06 9.57
C PRO A 129 0.67 3.47 9.48
N SER A 130 0.95 2.40 10.21
CA SER A 130 2.23 1.68 10.18
C SER A 130 2.30 0.71 9.00
N THR A 131 3.38 0.77 8.22
CA THR A 131 3.64 -0.23 7.18
C THR A 131 4.13 -1.54 7.83
N LEU A 132 3.89 -2.67 7.16
CA LEU A 132 4.49 -3.96 7.50
C LEU A 132 5.80 -4.20 6.71
N CYS A 133 6.10 -3.29 5.79
CA CYS A 133 7.22 -3.37 4.88
C CYS A 133 8.05 -2.08 5.00
N HIS A 134 9.35 -2.24 5.26
CA HIS A 134 10.31 -1.14 5.24
C HIS A 134 10.72 -0.87 3.80
N SER A 135 10.34 0.28 3.25
CA SER A 135 10.35 0.50 1.79
C SER A 135 11.23 1.68 1.39
N TYR A 136 12.05 1.47 0.36
CA TYR A 136 12.79 2.51 -0.34
C TYR A 136 12.05 2.93 -1.60
N TRP A 137 11.40 4.11 -1.54
CA TRP A 137 10.55 4.67 -2.60
C TRP A 137 11.22 5.79 -3.40
N ASP A 138 12.53 6.01 -3.27
CA ASP A 138 13.25 7.01 -4.07
C ASP A 138 13.70 6.42 -5.42
N SER A 139 13.52 7.19 -6.49
CA SER A 139 13.96 6.84 -7.84
C SER A 139 15.48 6.95 -8.03
N ALA A 140 16.16 7.63 -7.10
CA ALA A 140 17.61 7.72 -7.09
C ALA A 140 18.24 6.42 -6.53
N PRO A 141 19.41 6.00 -7.06
CA PRO A 141 20.13 4.86 -6.52
C PRO A 141 20.43 5.06 -5.04
N MET A 142 20.26 4.01 -4.25
CA MET A 142 20.64 4.04 -2.84
C MET A 142 22.15 4.24 -2.71
N THR A 143 22.55 5.29 -2.00
CA THR A 143 23.97 5.55 -1.68
C THR A 143 24.44 4.66 -0.52
N ALA A 144 25.75 4.54 -0.31
CA ALA A 144 26.29 3.80 0.83
C ALA A 144 25.78 4.36 2.19
N SER A 145 25.77 5.68 2.36
CA SER A 145 25.21 6.31 3.56
C SER A 145 23.69 6.13 3.67
N GLY A 146 22.98 6.12 2.54
CA GLY A 146 21.56 5.80 2.47
C GLY A 146 21.28 4.37 2.91
N MET A 147 22.13 3.41 2.53
CA MET A 147 22.03 2.02 2.94
C MET A 147 22.16 1.87 4.46
N GLU A 148 23.18 2.49 5.07
CA GLU A 148 23.37 2.45 6.53
C GLU A 148 22.15 2.99 7.28
N GLN A 149 21.62 4.14 6.85
CA GLN A 149 20.40 4.73 7.42
C GLN A 149 19.18 3.84 7.22
N PHE A 150 19.05 3.24 6.04
CA PHE A 150 17.95 2.34 5.73
C PHE A 150 17.99 1.08 6.60
N ILE A 151 19.17 0.47 6.80
CA ILE A 151 19.36 -0.66 7.72
C ILE A 151 19.03 -0.27 9.15
N ALA A 152 19.50 0.91 9.60
CA ALA A 152 19.23 1.41 10.94
C ALA A 152 17.72 1.58 11.18
N GLY A 153 16.99 2.08 10.18
CA GLY A 153 15.55 2.30 10.23
C GLY A 153 14.69 1.03 10.24
N PHE A 154 15.24 -0.14 9.87
CA PHE A 154 14.51 -1.41 9.94
C PHE A 154 14.19 -1.77 11.40
N GLY A 155 12.91 -1.69 11.74
CA GLY A 155 12.38 -1.79 13.09
C GLY A 155 11.82 -3.17 13.45
N PRO A 156 11.23 -3.32 14.65
CA PRO A 156 10.66 -4.59 15.12
C PRO A 156 9.30 -4.95 14.48
N ALA A 157 8.57 -3.96 13.97
CA ALA A 157 7.28 -4.18 13.31
C ALA A 157 7.41 -4.57 11.83
N ASP A 158 8.56 -4.29 11.21
CA ASP A 158 8.80 -4.60 9.80
C ASP A 158 8.97 -6.11 9.61
N VAL A 159 8.12 -6.71 8.79
CA VAL A 159 8.21 -8.13 8.46
C VAL A 159 8.85 -8.36 7.09
N ALA A 160 8.97 -7.29 6.31
CA ALA A 160 9.50 -7.33 4.96
C ALA A 160 10.28 -6.04 4.63
N VAL A 161 11.02 -6.10 3.54
CA VAL A 161 11.73 -4.97 2.95
C VAL A 161 11.36 -4.86 1.47
N HIS A 162 11.33 -3.63 0.96
CA HIS A 162 11.08 -3.32 -0.44
C HIS A 162 12.10 -2.28 -0.93
N ILE A 163 12.64 -2.49 -2.12
CA ILE A 163 13.41 -1.48 -2.86
C ILE A 163 12.76 -1.39 -4.24
N GLN A 164 12.26 -0.21 -4.63
CA GLN A 164 11.60 -0.13 -5.93
C GLN A 164 12.58 -0.40 -7.08
N SER A 165 12.15 -1.19 -8.05
CA SER A 165 12.92 -1.55 -9.25
C SER A 165 13.40 -0.35 -10.08
N ASN A 166 12.64 0.75 -10.10
CA ASN A 166 13.03 1.95 -10.87
C ASN A 166 14.07 2.85 -10.16
N SER A 167 14.56 2.45 -8.97
CA SER A 167 15.54 3.23 -8.21
C SER A 167 16.93 3.25 -8.85
N ASN A 168 17.20 2.41 -9.86
CA ASN A 168 18.54 2.20 -10.42
C ASN A 168 19.59 1.76 -9.36
N THR A 169 19.14 1.26 -8.21
CA THR A 169 20.01 0.63 -7.20
C THR A 169 20.58 -0.65 -7.79
N SER A 170 21.90 -0.83 -7.75
CA SER A 170 22.53 -2.01 -8.35
C SER A 170 22.10 -3.30 -7.64
N GLU A 171 22.01 -4.41 -8.39
CA GLU A 171 21.64 -5.72 -7.84
C GLU A 171 22.56 -6.14 -6.69
N GLU A 172 23.86 -5.83 -6.79
CA GLU A 172 24.83 -6.09 -5.73
C GLU A 172 24.49 -5.33 -4.45
N THR A 173 24.18 -4.03 -4.56
CA THR A 173 23.77 -3.17 -3.43
C THR A 173 22.50 -3.71 -2.79
N SER A 174 21.49 -4.07 -3.59
CA SER A 174 20.23 -4.65 -3.12
C SER A 174 20.46 -5.98 -2.40
N ARG A 175 21.33 -6.86 -2.93
CA ARG A 175 21.67 -8.13 -2.31
C ARG A 175 22.36 -7.93 -0.95
N GLN A 176 23.37 -7.07 -0.88
CA GLN A 176 24.08 -6.76 0.37
C GLN A 176 23.12 -6.20 1.42
N LEU A 177 22.21 -5.31 1.02
CA LEU A 177 21.18 -4.77 1.90
C LEU A 177 20.26 -5.87 2.45
N PHE A 178 19.75 -6.74 1.58
CA PHE A 178 18.87 -7.84 2.00
C PHE A 178 19.56 -8.83 2.94
N GLU A 179 20.85 -9.14 2.72
CA GLU A 179 21.63 -9.99 3.61
C GLU A 179 21.82 -9.36 5.01
N ALA A 180 22.13 -8.07 5.06
CA ALA A 180 22.27 -7.33 6.32
C ALA A 180 20.94 -7.28 7.09
N LEU A 181 19.84 -6.97 6.40
CA LEU A 181 18.51 -6.91 7.01
C LEU A 181 18.01 -8.28 7.47
N ARG A 182 18.30 -9.35 6.73
CA ARG A 182 17.97 -10.72 7.14
C ARG A 182 18.73 -11.11 8.42
N SER A 183 20.01 -10.74 8.53
CA SER A 183 20.81 -10.99 9.74
C SER A 183 20.24 -10.25 10.95
N LYS A 184 19.89 -8.97 10.78
CA LYS A 184 19.22 -8.15 11.81
C LYS A 184 17.84 -8.72 12.19
N ALA A 185 17.06 -9.20 11.23
CA ALA A 185 15.75 -9.80 11.48
C ALA A 185 15.83 -11.08 12.34
N MET A 186 16.93 -11.85 12.23
CA MET A 186 17.20 -13.05 13.02
C MET A 186 17.82 -12.75 14.40
N GLY A 187 18.07 -11.48 14.76
CA GLY A 187 18.76 -11.12 16.00
C GLY A 187 20.26 -11.45 15.99
N ARG A 188 20.86 -11.59 14.81
CA ARG A 188 22.31 -11.77 14.62
C ARG A 188 22.94 -10.43 14.26
N SER A 189 23.16 -9.58 15.26
CA SER A 189 23.91 -8.32 15.12
C SER A 189 24.79 -8.09 16.33
#